data_AF-A0A2J9V3E2-F1
#
_entry.id   AF-A0A2J9V3E2-F1
#
_cell.length_a   1.000
_cell.length_b   1.000
_cell.length_c   1.000
_cell.angle_alpha   90.00
_cell.angle_beta   90.00
_cell.angle_gamma   90.00
#
_symmetry.space_group_name_H-M   'P 1'
#
loop_
_entity.id
_entity.type
_entity.pdbx_description
1 polymer ?
#
loop_
_entity_poly.entity_id
_entity_poly.type
_entity_poly.pdbx_seq_one_letter_code
_entity_poly.pdbx_strand_id
1 'polypeptide(L)'
;MGGKSSSSNATTSTNVSGQNAIDGDNLGTAISGVNNSTLHVTATDHGAVNKALALGGELINETGSMFENALKYAGGVNKDSLTFAESALEDIASSNSENLQMLAGLSGGQAKQNAESLNAIMDLAKFKQDNGASENKQQQIILLVVIVIVLGLVAMMAVKR
;
A
#
# COMPACT_ATOMS: atom_id res chain seq x y z
N MET A 1 107.90 -24.80 11.68
CA MET A 1 106.79 -24.32 10.84
C MET A 1 105.89 -23.43 11.68
N GLY A 2 105.57 -22.21 11.22
CA GLY A 2 104.72 -21.29 11.98
C GLY A 2 104.80 -19.85 11.46
N GLY A 3 104.35 -19.62 10.23
CA GLY A 3 104.20 -18.27 9.68
C GLY A 3 102.88 -17.66 10.15
N LYS A 4 102.93 -16.50 10.81
CA LYS A 4 101.75 -15.70 11.17
C LYS A 4 101.34 -14.91 9.93
N SER A 5 100.23 -15.28 9.28
CA SER A 5 99.65 -14.47 8.20
C SER A 5 98.87 -13.30 8.82
N SER A 6 99.31 -12.08 8.58
CA SER A 6 98.50 -10.87 8.81
C SER A 6 97.96 -10.39 7.46
N SER A 7 96.66 -10.60 7.21
CA SER A 7 95.98 -9.99 6.07
C SER A 7 95.64 -8.53 6.39
N SER A 8 96.05 -7.61 5.51
CA SER A 8 95.63 -6.21 5.51
C SER A 8 94.54 -6.05 4.46
N ASN A 9 93.30 -5.78 4.87
CA ASN A 9 92.21 -5.44 3.96
C ASN A 9 92.16 -3.91 3.78
N ALA A 10 92.62 -3.41 2.64
CA ALA A 10 92.43 -2.02 2.25
C ALA A 10 91.07 -1.89 1.54
N THR A 11 90.17 -1.07 2.07
CA THR A 11 88.83 -0.79 1.50
C THR A 11 88.87 0.51 0.70
N THR A 12 88.64 0.43 -0.61
CA THR A 12 88.52 1.61 -1.48
C THR A 12 87.03 1.91 -1.71
N SER A 13 86.54 3.06 -1.23
CA SER A 13 85.15 3.50 -1.46
C SER A 13 85.08 4.37 -2.72
N THR A 14 84.26 3.99 -3.70
CA THR A 14 84.00 4.78 -4.91
C THR A 14 82.53 5.20 -4.90
N ASN A 15 82.23 6.45 -4.55
CA ASN A 15 80.87 6.98 -4.64
C ASN A 15 80.60 7.42 -6.09
N VAL A 16 79.86 6.61 -6.84
CA VAL A 16 79.36 6.99 -8.17
C VAL A 16 78.01 7.70 -8.00
N SER A 17 78.04 9.04 -7.96
CA SER A 17 76.82 9.86 -8.03
C SER A 17 76.38 10.01 -9.49
N GLY A 18 75.59 9.05 -9.95
CA GLY A 18 74.89 9.13 -11.23
C GLY A 18 73.38 9.14 -10.96
N GLN A 19 72.72 10.26 -11.23
CA GLN A 19 71.27 10.34 -11.15
C GLN A 19 70.69 9.65 -12.38
N ASN A 20 70.16 8.43 -12.22
CA ASN A 20 69.31 7.82 -13.24
C ASN A 20 67.97 8.56 -13.24
N ALA A 21 67.90 9.65 -14.01
CA ALA A 21 66.63 10.26 -14.36
C ALA A 21 65.92 9.31 -15.31
N ILE A 22 64.99 8.51 -14.78
CA ILE A 22 64.10 7.69 -15.59
C ILE A 22 62.82 8.49 -15.79
N ASP A 23 62.63 8.95 -17.02
CA ASP A 23 61.44 9.66 -17.47
C ASP A 23 60.60 8.69 -18.32
N GLY A 24 59.30 8.57 -18.03
CA GLY A 24 58.39 7.60 -18.65
C GLY A 24 58.17 6.29 -17.87
N ASP A 25 57.53 5.31 -18.53
CA ASP A 25 57.24 3.97 -18.00
C ASP A 25 58.53 3.12 -17.96
N ASN A 26 58.97 2.74 -16.76
CA ASN A 26 60.14 1.88 -16.57
C ASN A 26 59.72 0.40 -16.51
N LEU A 27 59.44 -0.19 -17.68
CA LEU A 27 59.10 -1.61 -17.84
C LEU A 27 60.21 -2.61 -17.41
N GLY A 28 61.21 -2.17 -16.64
CA GLY A 28 62.34 -2.95 -16.15
C GLY A 28 62.90 -2.46 -14.82
N THR A 29 64.11 -2.87 -14.49
CA THR A 29 64.84 -2.50 -13.27
C THR A 29 65.82 -1.36 -13.53
N ALA A 30 65.66 -0.25 -12.83
CA ALA A 30 66.68 0.79 -12.75
C ALA A 30 67.78 0.33 -11.80
N ILE A 31 69.02 0.22 -12.31
CA ILE A 31 70.20 -0.14 -11.52
C ILE A 31 71.14 1.07 -11.51
N SER A 32 71.41 1.62 -10.32
CA SER A 32 72.34 2.76 -10.15
C SER A 32 73.48 2.42 -9.20
N GLY A 33 74.65 3.03 -9.41
CA GLY A 33 75.77 2.98 -8.46
C GLY A 33 76.78 1.83 -8.64
N VAL A 34 77.04 1.37 -9.88
CA VAL A 34 78.00 0.26 -10.09
C VAL A 34 79.46 0.73 -10.15
N ASN A 35 80.07 0.91 -8.97
CA ASN A 35 81.41 0.38 -8.69
C ASN A 35 81.64 0.18 -7.16
N ASN A 36 81.89 -1.07 -6.76
CA ASN A 36 82.26 -1.52 -5.41
C ASN A 36 81.26 -1.25 -4.24
N SER A 37 79.93 -1.34 -4.44
CA SER A 37 78.95 -1.47 -3.33
C SER A 37 77.58 -2.02 -3.73
N THR A 38 76.74 -2.27 -2.71
CA THR A 38 75.40 -2.89 -2.72
C THR A 38 74.49 -2.39 -3.86
N LEU A 39 73.94 -3.35 -4.60
CA LEU A 39 73.07 -3.13 -5.76
C LEU A 39 71.75 -2.45 -5.33
N HIS A 40 71.57 -1.17 -5.69
CA HIS A 40 70.28 -0.49 -5.55
C HIS A 40 69.45 -0.71 -6.82
N VAL A 41 68.42 -1.56 -6.68
CA VAL A 41 67.48 -1.90 -7.74
C VAL A 41 66.14 -1.23 -7.46
N THR A 42 65.68 -0.37 -8.37
CA THR A 42 64.32 0.15 -8.35
C THR A 42 63.56 -0.43 -9.54
N ALA A 43 62.58 -1.28 -9.27
CA ALA A 43 61.61 -1.76 -10.26
C ALA A 43 60.26 -1.11 -9.95
N THR A 44 59.61 -0.54 -10.96
CA THR A 44 58.22 -0.10 -10.85
C THR A 44 57.40 -0.87 -11.89
N ASP A 45 56.44 -1.67 -11.43
CA ASP A 45 55.54 -2.40 -12.33
C ASP A 45 54.33 -1.52 -12.66
N HIS A 46 54.44 -0.76 -13.74
CA HIS A 46 53.35 0.07 -14.26
C HIS A 46 52.13 -0.75 -14.70
N GLY A 47 52.32 -2.02 -15.08
CA GLY A 47 51.22 -2.93 -15.43
C GLY A 47 50.32 -3.22 -14.24
N ALA A 48 50.90 -3.43 -13.05
CA ALA A 48 50.16 -3.58 -11.81
C ALA A 48 49.38 -2.30 -11.44
N VAL A 49 49.99 -1.13 -11.59
CA VAL A 49 49.33 0.17 -11.31
C VAL A 49 48.18 0.42 -12.28
N ASN A 50 48.38 0.21 -13.58
CA ASN A 50 47.33 0.39 -14.59
C ASN A 50 46.16 -0.57 -14.38
N LYS A 51 46.43 -1.84 -14.04
CA LYS A 51 45.38 -2.81 -13.68
C LYS A 51 44.65 -2.43 -12.40
N ALA A 52 45.36 -1.93 -11.38
CA ALA A 52 44.73 -1.43 -10.16
C ALA A 52 43.82 -0.23 -10.43
N LEU A 53 44.25 0.69 -11.31
CA LEU A 53 43.44 1.83 -11.72
C LEU A 53 42.19 1.40 -12.52
N ALA A 54 42.36 0.45 -13.45
CA ALA A 54 41.26 -0.12 -14.22
C ALA A 54 40.24 -0.83 -13.31
N LEU A 55 40.71 -1.68 -12.39
CA LEU A 55 39.87 -2.31 -11.38
C LEU A 55 39.15 -1.27 -10.51
N GLY A 56 39.83 -0.19 -10.12
CA GLY A 56 39.21 0.92 -9.40
C GLY A 56 38.07 1.57 -10.20
N GLY A 57 38.28 1.81 -11.49
CA GLY A 57 37.24 2.32 -12.40
C GLY A 57 36.05 1.37 -12.56
N GLU A 58 36.30 0.08 -12.74
CA GLU A 58 35.26 -0.96 -12.81
C GLU A 58 34.46 -1.05 -11.51
N LEU A 59 35.13 -1.02 -10.35
CA LEU A 59 34.47 -1.02 -9.04
C LEU A 59 33.61 0.21 -8.82
N ILE A 60 34.06 1.39 -9.23
CA ILE A 60 33.25 2.62 -9.13
C ILE A 60 32.01 2.52 -10.02
N ASN A 61 32.15 2.01 -11.24
CA ASN A 61 31.04 1.84 -12.16
C ASN A 61 30.02 0.81 -11.65
N GLU A 62 30.50 -0.33 -11.17
CA GLU A 62 29.66 -1.37 -10.58
C GLU A 62 28.98 -0.89 -9.29
N THR A 63 29.68 -0.15 -8.45
CA THR A 63 29.07 0.46 -7.25
C THR A 63 27.99 1.46 -7.64
N GLY A 64 28.21 2.25 -8.69
CA GLY A 64 27.22 3.18 -9.24
C GLY A 64 25.98 2.46 -9.75
N SER A 65 26.15 1.37 -10.51
CA SER A 65 25.04 0.56 -11.02
C SER A 65 24.24 -0.11 -9.89
N MET A 66 24.93 -0.66 -8.88
CA MET A 66 24.32 -1.23 -7.68
C MET A 66 23.51 -0.18 -6.92
N PHE A 67 24.04 1.03 -6.76
CA PHE A 67 23.34 2.12 -6.08
C PHE A 67 22.08 2.56 -6.84
N GLU A 68 22.17 2.70 -8.17
CA GLU A 68 21.00 3.03 -9.00
C GLU A 68 19.92 1.95 -8.93
N ASN A 69 20.31 0.67 -8.97
CA ASN A 69 19.38 -0.45 -8.83
C ASN A 69 18.74 -0.50 -7.45
N ALA A 70 19.50 -0.25 -6.38
CA ALA A 70 18.97 -0.15 -5.02
C ALA A 70 17.96 1.00 -4.90
N LEU A 71 18.24 2.15 -5.50
CA LEU A 71 17.33 3.30 -5.50
C LEU A 71 16.04 3.00 -6.29
N LYS A 72 16.16 2.36 -7.46
CA LYS A 72 15.01 1.90 -8.25
C LYS A 72 14.15 0.90 -7.47
N TYR A 73 14.79 -0.06 -6.81
CA TYR A 73 14.09 -1.04 -5.97
C TYR A 73 13.34 -0.36 -4.81
N ALA A 74 14.00 0.54 -4.07
CA ALA A 74 13.38 1.29 -2.99
C ALA A 74 12.20 2.15 -3.48
N GLY A 75 12.35 2.80 -4.64
CA GLY A 75 11.27 3.54 -5.30
C GLY A 75 10.10 2.65 -5.71
N GLY A 76 10.38 1.46 -6.25
CA GLY A 76 9.40 0.45 -6.61
C GLY A 76 8.59 -0.02 -5.40
N VAL A 77 9.27 -0.44 -4.32
CA VAL A 77 8.60 -0.87 -3.07
C VAL A 77 7.72 0.22 -2.49
N ASN A 78 8.16 1.48 -2.50
CA ASN A 78 7.35 2.61 -2.03
C ASN A 78 6.11 2.80 -2.91
N LYS A 79 6.28 2.79 -4.23
CA LYS A 79 5.16 2.88 -5.19
C LYS A 79 4.15 1.75 -4.97
N ASP A 80 4.61 0.51 -4.89
CA ASP A 80 3.75 -0.66 -4.70
C ASP A 80 3.00 -0.60 -3.37
N SER A 81 3.66 -0.10 -2.31
CA SER A 81 3.03 0.10 -1.00
C SER A 81 1.92 1.15 -1.05
N LEU A 82 2.14 2.26 -1.77
CA LEU A 82 1.13 3.30 -1.97
C LEU A 82 -0.04 2.79 -2.80
N THR A 83 0.22 2.05 -3.88
CA THR A 83 -0.84 1.44 -4.70
C THR A 83 -1.64 0.41 -3.92
N PHE A 84 -0.99 -0.42 -3.08
CA PHE A 84 -1.70 -1.34 -2.20
C PHE A 84 -2.61 -0.60 -1.20
N ALA A 85 -2.11 0.48 -0.59
CA ALA A 85 -2.89 1.29 0.34
C ALA A 85 -4.09 1.98 -0.34
N GLU A 86 -3.90 2.48 -1.57
CA GLU A 86 -4.96 3.06 -2.39
C GLU A 86 -6.06 2.02 -2.68
N SER A 87 -5.70 0.84 -3.18
CA SER A 87 -6.67 -0.25 -3.43
C SER A 87 -7.39 -0.69 -2.16
N ALA A 88 -6.69 -0.81 -1.04
CA ALA A 88 -7.32 -1.18 0.23
C ALA A 88 -8.32 -0.11 0.72
N LEU A 89 -8.00 1.18 0.54
CA LEU A 89 -8.91 2.28 0.86
C LEU A 89 -10.13 2.30 -0.06
N GLU A 90 -9.94 2.04 -1.36
CA GLU A 90 -11.02 1.94 -2.34
C GLU A 90 -11.98 0.79 -1.98
N ASP A 91 -11.45 -0.39 -1.65
CA ASP A 91 -12.24 -1.55 -1.22
C ASP A 91 -13.05 -1.25 0.05
N ILE A 92 -12.43 -0.61 1.04
CA ILE A 92 -13.11 -0.19 2.28
C ILE A 92 -14.19 0.85 1.99
N ALA A 93 -13.90 1.84 1.14
CA ALA A 93 -14.86 2.88 0.77
C ALA A 93 -16.06 2.28 0.03
N SER A 94 -15.80 1.37 -0.92
CA SER A 94 -16.82 0.63 -1.66
C SER A 94 -17.70 -0.21 -0.74
N SER A 95 -17.09 -1.02 0.14
CA SER A 95 -17.80 -1.85 1.12
C SER A 95 -18.65 -1.00 2.09
N ASN A 96 -18.12 0.12 2.58
CA ASN A 96 -18.88 1.03 3.42
C ASN A 96 -20.03 1.69 2.67
N SER A 97 -19.84 2.08 1.40
CA SER A 97 -20.92 2.63 0.56
C SER A 97 -22.04 1.60 0.38
N GLU A 98 -21.71 0.35 0.09
CA GLU A 98 -22.69 -0.73 -0.05
C GLU A 98 -23.43 -0.99 1.27
N ASN A 99 -22.71 -1.06 2.39
CA ASN A 99 -23.31 -1.22 3.73
C ASN A 99 -24.24 -0.05 4.07
N LEU A 100 -23.85 1.18 3.78
CA LEU A 100 -24.68 2.37 4.00
C LEU A 100 -25.91 2.35 3.08
N GLN A 101 -25.77 1.93 1.84
CA GLN A 101 -26.89 1.80 0.90
C GLN A 101 -27.86 0.70 1.33
N MET A 102 -27.34 -0.44 1.80
CA MET A 102 -28.14 -1.51 2.37
C MET A 102 -28.85 -1.05 3.64
N LEU A 103 -28.16 -0.36 4.55
CA LEU A 103 -28.75 0.20 5.77
C LEU A 103 -29.83 1.24 5.44
N ALA A 104 -29.59 2.12 4.48
CA ALA A 104 -30.58 3.09 4.00
C ALA A 104 -31.78 2.39 3.37
N GLY A 105 -31.56 1.33 2.59
CA GLY A 105 -32.62 0.51 2.01
C GLY A 105 -33.45 -0.22 3.08
N LEU A 106 -32.79 -0.81 4.08
CA LEU A 106 -33.45 -1.50 5.19
C LEU A 106 -34.27 -0.52 6.05
N SER A 107 -33.69 0.66 6.34
CA SER A 107 -34.37 1.73 7.09
C SER A 107 -35.56 2.28 6.32
N GLY A 108 -35.41 2.55 5.01
CA GLY A 108 -36.51 2.98 4.16
C GLY A 108 -37.61 1.92 4.03
N GLY A 109 -37.23 0.65 3.88
CA GLY A 109 -38.13 -0.49 3.83
C GLY A 109 -38.90 -0.67 5.14
N GLN A 110 -38.22 -0.61 6.29
CA GLN A 110 -38.86 -0.65 7.61
C GLN A 110 -39.77 0.55 7.84
N ALA A 111 -39.36 1.76 7.48
CA ALA A 111 -40.20 2.94 7.61
C ALA A 111 -41.49 2.82 6.79
N LYS A 112 -41.37 2.34 5.54
CA LYS A 112 -42.52 2.09 4.66
C LYS A 112 -43.42 0.99 5.20
N GLN A 113 -42.84 -0.14 5.62
CA GLN A 113 -43.59 -1.26 6.19
C GLN A 113 -44.26 -0.88 7.52
N ASN A 114 -43.60 -0.09 8.35
CA ASN A 114 -44.18 0.45 9.59
C ASN A 114 -45.32 1.43 9.29
N ALA A 115 -45.19 2.28 8.26
CA ALA A 115 -46.27 3.18 7.85
C ALA A 115 -47.48 2.42 7.30
N GLU A 116 -47.27 1.37 6.51
CA GLU A 116 -48.35 0.48 6.03
C GLU A 116 -49.02 -0.26 7.19
N SER A 117 -48.22 -0.79 8.14
CA SER A 117 -48.73 -1.47 9.33
C SER A 117 -49.54 -0.53 10.22
N LEU A 118 -49.06 0.71 10.44
CA LEU A 118 -49.78 1.74 11.17
C LEU A 118 -51.05 2.17 10.47
N ASN A 119 -51.05 2.31 9.14
CA ASN A 119 -52.26 2.62 8.37
C ASN A 119 -53.29 1.50 8.47
N ALA A 120 -52.90 0.23 8.35
CA ALA A 120 -53.81 -0.90 8.51
C ALA A 120 -54.41 -0.97 9.92
N ILE A 121 -53.60 -0.71 10.96
CA ILE A 121 -54.09 -0.61 12.34
C ILE A 121 -55.02 0.59 12.50
N MET A 122 -54.70 1.74 11.88
CA MET A 122 -55.53 2.95 11.94
C MET A 122 -56.86 2.75 11.21
N ASP A 123 -56.87 2.07 10.07
CA ASP A 123 -58.08 1.71 9.33
C ASP A 123 -58.91 0.70 10.12
N LEU A 124 -58.29 -0.29 10.76
CA LEU A 124 -58.99 -1.23 11.64
C LEU A 124 -59.56 -0.52 12.88
N ALA A 125 -58.83 0.45 13.44
CA ALA A 125 -59.29 1.27 14.55
C ALA A 125 -60.45 2.18 14.13
N LYS A 126 -60.37 2.84 12.96
CA LYS A 126 -61.49 3.61 12.38
C LYS A 126 -62.69 2.71 12.08
N PHE A 127 -62.49 1.54 11.50
CA PHE A 127 -63.56 0.58 11.25
C PHE A 127 -64.21 0.09 12.56
N LYS A 128 -63.43 -0.14 13.61
CA LYS A 128 -63.96 -0.46 14.96
C LYS A 128 -64.58 0.76 15.66
N GLN A 129 -64.14 1.97 15.35
CA GLN A 129 -64.71 3.22 15.88
C GLN A 129 -66.04 3.56 15.20
N ASP A 130 -66.14 3.36 13.88
CA ASP A 130 -67.37 3.46 13.09
C ASP A 130 -68.27 2.21 13.26
N ASN A 131 -67.70 1.12 13.76
CA ASN A 131 -68.31 -0.07 14.37
C ASN A 131 -69.53 -0.66 13.64
N GLY A 132 -69.55 -0.60 12.30
CA GLY A 132 -70.72 -1.03 11.51
C GLY A 132 -72.03 -0.32 11.90
N ALA A 133 -71.95 0.78 12.66
CA ALA A 133 -73.10 1.44 13.24
C ALA A 133 -73.91 2.15 12.17
N SER A 134 -73.29 2.58 11.06
CA SER A 134 -73.99 3.23 9.95
C SER A 134 -74.94 2.26 9.21
N GLU A 135 -74.45 1.07 8.85
CA GLU A 135 -75.26 0.07 8.14
C GLU A 135 -76.29 -0.59 9.05
N ASN A 136 -75.93 -0.90 10.30
CA ASN A 136 -76.87 -1.50 11.26
C ASN A 136 -77.95 -0.50 11.70
N LYS A 137 -77.62 0.79 11.86
CA LYS A 137 -78.63 1.84 12.13
C LYS A 137 -79.53 2.08 10.92
N GLN A 138 -79.01 2.07 9.69
CA GLN A 138 -79.87 2.19 8.51
C GLN A 138 -80.84 1.00 8.39
N GLN A 139 -80.35 -0.23 8.57
CA GLN A 139 -81.22 -1.41 8.54
C GLN A 139 -82.21 -1.44 9.71
N GLN A 140 -81.82 -1.03 10.92
CA GLN A 140 -82.73 -0.91 12.05
C GLN A 140 -83.79 0.18 11.84
N ILE A 141 -83.43 1.35 11.31
CA ILE A 141 -84.39 2.43 11.02
C ILE A 141 -85.40 1.97 9.97
N ILE A 142 -84.95 1.31 8.89
CA ILE A 142 -85.83 0.76 7.86
C ILE A 142 -86.77 -0.30 8.46
N LEU A 143 -86.26 -1.22 9.27
CA LEU A 143 -87.07 -2.25 9.92
C LEU A 143 -88.14 -1.65 10.84
N LEU A 144 -87.78 -0.62 11.61
CA LEU A 144 -88.70 0.05 12.54
C LEU A 144 -89.83 0.78 11.80
N VAL A 145 -89.52 1.45 10.68
CA VAL A 145 -90.53 2.08 9.80
C VAL A 145 -91.51 1.05 9.23
N VAL A 146 -91.01 -0.10 8.76
CA VAL A 146 -91.86 -1.18 8.24
C VAL A 146 -92.81 -1.72 9.31
N ILE A 147 -92.32 -1.94 10.53
CA ILE A 147 -93.13 -2.41 11.66
C ILE A 147 -94.26 -1.42 11.98
N VAL A 148 -93.97 -0.11 12.01
CA VAL A 148 -94.98 0.93 12.27
C VAL A 148 -96.06 0.95 11.19
N ILE A 149 -95.67 0.82 9.91
CA ILE A 149 -96.63 0.79 8.80
C ILE A 149 -97.55 -0.44 8.89
N VAL A 150 -96.99 -1.62 9.17
CA VAL A 150 -97.76 -2.86 9.29
C VAL A 150 -98.72 -2.80 10.48
N LEU A 151 -98.26 -2.33 11.65
CA LEU A 151 -99.11 -2.15 12.82
C LEU A 151 -100.21 -1.11 12.58
N GLY A 152 -99.90 -0.02 11.89
CA GLY A 152 -100.89 1.01 11.51
C GLY A 152 -101.97 0.46 10.57
N LEU A 153 -101.59 -0.36 9.59
CA LEU A 153 -102.54 -1.01 8.68
C LEU A 153 -103.41 -2.05 9.40
N VAL A 154 -102.83 -2.85 10.29
CA VAL A 154 -103.58 -3.84 11.08
C VAL A 154 -104.55 -3.16 12.04
N ALA A 155 -104.12 -2.09 12.73
CA ALA A 155 -104.99 -1.29 13.59
C ALA A 155 -106.13 -0.63 12.81
N MET A 156 -105.85 -0.09 11.61
CA MET A 156 -106.90 0.45 10.74
C MET A 156 -107.88 -0.63 10.26
N MET A 157 -107.41 -1.84 9.93
CA MET A 157 -108.31 -2.96 9.58
C MET A 157 -109.13 -3.45 10.79
N ALA A 158 -108.57 -3.41 11.99
CA ALA A 158 -109.28 -3.81 13.22
C ALA A 158 -110.35 -2.79 13.64
N VAL A 159 -110.12 -1.49 13.43
CA VAL A 159 -111.09 -0.42 13.74
C VAL A 159 -112.21 -0.32 12.69
N LYS A 160 -112.02 -0.88 11.49
CA LYS A 160 -113.00 -0.87 10.40
C LYS A 160 -113.88 -2.13 10.35
N ARG A 161 -113.77 -3.02 11.33
CA ARG A 161 -114.70 -4.15 11.61
C ARG A 161 -115.63 -3.79 12.75
#